data_AF-A0A6A4SJ27-F1
#
_entry.id   AF-A0A6A4SJ27-F1
#
_cell.length_a   1.000
_cell.length_b   1.000
_cell.length_c   1.000
_cell.angle_alpha   90.00
_cell.angle_beta   90.00
_cell.angle_gamma   90.00
#
_symmetry.space_group_name_H-M   'P 1'
#
loop_
_entity.id
_entity.type
_entity.pdbx_description
1 polymer ?
#
loop_
_entity_poly.entity_id
_entity_poly.type
_entity_poly.pdbx_seq_one_letter_code
_entity_poly.pdbx_strand_id
1 'polypeptide(L)'
;MASALISRQLALSLQKNLWLSPAGCRYVSKAAPKTQMEFEYDGPSMKTSVPGPRSQELTKQLGEIQNVGAVNFFCNYEESRGNYLVDVDGNRMLDIYTQISSIPIGYNHPALLKLMTDPNNLHHRFKRFKKFRDVQTLMSVRQSDSGFKRVRVSPFQRQVAPSGMSRVQTMACGSCSNENAYKAMFIWYRNKERGHNTASEEDLSSCMINKSPGCPDLSILSFMGGFHGRTIGALATTHSKAIHKLDVPSFDWPIAPFPRLQYPLEEFTKENAQEEARCLEEQGCAFHVDEVQTGGGATGKFWAHEHWGMDDPADIVSFSKKLQTGGYYHKTELQADKAYRIFNTWMGDPSKNLFLSEVLNVIRRESLLEEVTRSGKALLNGLYDLQTRYPSILSRARGQGTFCAIDICDDATRNSLLLKARDKGVLLGGCGDRSIRFRPALVFKEYHVHIFLNVFNDVLAQHK
;
A
#
# COMPACT_ATOMS: atom_id res chain seq x y z
N MET A 1 0.46 -20.23 21.48
CA MET A 1 -0.90 -20.30 20.91
C MET A 1 -1.83 -20.92 21.95
N ALA A 2 -3.03 -20.34 22.13
CA ALA A 2 -4.08 -20.68 23.09
C ALA A 2 -3.86 -20.30 24.59
N SER A 3 -3.83 -19.01 24.96
CA SER A 3 -4.25 -18.56 26.32
C SER A 3 -4.43 -17.02 26.52
N ALA A 4 -5.00 -16.27 25.58
CA ALA A 4 -5.15 -14.80 25.77
C ALA A 4 -6.58 -14.24 25.56
N LEU A 5 -7.62 -15.10 25.51
CA LEU A 5 -8.97 -14.69 25.10
C LEU A 5 -10.06 -14.70 26.20
N ILE A 6 -9.72 -14.84 27.49
CA ILE A 6 -10.75 -15.05 28.53
C ILE A 6 -11.15 -13.76 29.31
N SER A 7 -10.44 -12.63 29.19
CA SER A 7 -10.71 -11.47 30.07
C SER A 7 -11.60 -10.35 29.49
N ARG A 8 -12.36 -10.58 28.40
CA ARG A 8 -13.21 -9.52 27.77
C ARG A 8 -14.72 -9.78 27.76
N GLN A 9 -15.20 -10.87 28.34
CA GLN A 9 -16.61 -11.31 28.18
C GLN A 9 -17.65 -10.73 29.16
N LEU A 10 -17.33 -9.73 30.00
CA LEU A 10 -18.26 -9.31 31.08
C LEU A 10 -18.75 -7.85 31.09
N ALA A 11 -18.63 -7.08 29.99
CA ALA A 11 -19.01 -5.66 30.04
C ALA A 11 -19.91 -5.14 28.89
N LEU A 12 -20.55 -6.00 28.09
CA LEU A 12 -21.40 -5.55 26.97
C LEU A 12 -22.72 -6.32 26.92
N SER A 13 -23.52 -6.20 27.96
CA SER A 13 -24.97 -6.44 27.87
C SER A 13 -25.70 -5.15 28.19
N LEU A 14 -26.64 -4.77 27.31
CA LEU A 14 -27.56 -3.62 27.36
C LEU A 14 -27.10 -2.35 26.63
N GLN A 15 -27.30 -2.35 25.31
CA GLN A 15 -27.87 -1.20 24.59
C GLN A 15 -28.35 -1.65 23.20
N LYS A 16 -29.52 -2.30 23.14
CA LYS A 16 -30.31 -2.40 21.90
C LYS A 16 -31.16 -1.14 21.82
N ASN A 17 -30.74 -0.15 21.03
CA ASN A 17 -31.63 0.91 20.59
C ASN A 17 -31.97 0.69 19.12
N LEU A 18 -33.26 0.45 18.86
CA LEU A 18 -33.87 0.50 17.55
C LEU A 18 -33.70 1.91 16.96
N TRP A 19 -33.02 2.01 15.83
CA TRP A 19 -33.02 3.21 14.99
C TRP A 19 -33.74 2.88 13.69
N LEU A 20 -35.05 3.14 13.68
CA LEU A 20 -35.80 3.31 12.44
C LEU A 20 -35.59 4.75 11.97
N SER A 21 -34.72 4.95 10.98
CA SER A 21 -34.56 6.24 10.29
C SER A 21 -35.27 6.20 8.93
N PRO A 22 -36.02 7.26 8.55
CA PRO A 22 -36.73 7.28 7.28
C PRO A 22 -35.79 7.46 6.08
N ALA A 23 -36.27 7.06 4.89
CA ALA A 23 -35.60 7.26 3.62
C ALA A 23 -35.36 8.77 3.38
N GLY A 24 -34.10 9.23 3.50
CA GLY A 24 -33.72 10.64 3.36
C GLY A 24 -32.57 11.12 4.25
N CYS A 25 -31.96 10.26 5.07
CA CYS A 25 -30.89 10.68 5.98
C CYS A 25 -29.61 11.07 5.24
N ARG A 26 -29.33 12.38 5.13
CA ARG A 26 -28.02 12.91 4.72
C ARG A 26 -27.05 12.82 5.88
N TYR A 27 -25.82 12.37 5.62
CA TYR A 27 -24.74 12.50 6.59
C TYR A 27 -24.38 13.98 6.72
N VAL A 28 -24.59 14.55 7.90
CA VAL A 28 -24.34 15.97 8.19
C VAL A 28 -22.86 16.18 8.42
N SER A 29 -22.17 16.88 7.52
CA SER A 29 -20.82 17.37 7.79
C SER A 29 -20.90 18.67 8.60
N LYS A 30 -20.18 18.75 9.73
CA LYS A 30 -19.85 20.06 10.32
C LYS A 30 -18.74 20.67 9.45
N ALA A 31 -18.92 21.92 9.01
CA ALA A 31 -17.88 22.65 8.30
C ALA A 31 -16.59 22.67 9.13
N ALA A 32 -15.45 22.39 8.49
CA ALA A 32 -14.16 22.39 9.17
C ALA A 32 -13.88 23.79 9.75
N PRO A 33 -13.30 23.91 10.98
CA PRO A 33 -12.82 25.19 11.46
C PRO A 33 -11.74 25.72 10.51
N LYS A 34 -11.94 26.93 9.97
CA LYS A 34 -10.98 27.60 9.08
C LYS A 34 -9.74 28.00 9.89
N THR A 35 -8.74 27.14 9.93
CA THR A 35 -7.40 27.49 10.43
C THR A 35 -6.39 27.52 9.28
N GLN A 36 -5.76 28.70 9.16
CA GLN A 36 -4.68 29.16 8.27
C GLN A 36 -4.08 28.18 7.22
N MET A 37 -4.17 28.66 5.97
CA MET A 37 -3.77 28.09 4.66
C MET A 37 -4.74 27.05 4.06
N GLU A 38 -5.34 27.43 2.93
CA GLU A 38 -6.18 26.61 2.02
C GLU A 38 -5.38 25.41 1.45
N PHE A 39 -5.04 24.46 2.30
CA PHE A 39 -4.35 23.24 1.87
C PHE A 39 -5.25 22.35 0.98
N GLU A 40 -6.57 22.48 1.11
CA GLU A 40 -7.52 21.57 0.48
C GLU A 40 -8.80 22.30 0.02
N TYR A 41 -9.55 21.66 -0.89
CA TYR A 41 -10.85 22.14 -1.37
C TYR A 41 -12.01 21.70 -0.46
N ASP A 42 -13.11 22.45 -0.50
CA ASP A 42 -14.32 22.15 0.30
C ASP A 42 -15.11 20.92 -0.20
N GLY A 43 -14.97 20.55 -1.48
CA GLY A 43 -15.76 19.49 -2.09
C GLY A 43 -15.45 19.25 -3.57
N PRO A 44 -15.99 18.16 -4.16
CA PRO A 44 -15.85 17.88 -5.58
C PRO A 44 -16.54 18.95 -6.45
N SER A 45 -16.11 19.08 -7.70
CA SER A 45 -16.68 20.01 -8.68
C SER A 45 -16.51 19.43 -10.08
N MET A 46 -17.60 18.94 -10.66
CA MET A 46 -17.60 18.31 -11.98
C MET A 46 -18.03 19.33 -13.05
N LYS A 47 -17.30 19.36 -14.17
CA LYS A 47 -17.54 20.22 -15.34
C LYS A 47 -17.94 19.42 -16.57
N THR A 48 -17.42 18.20 -16.70
CA THR A 48 -17.65 17.30 -17.84
C THR A 48 -17.82 15.86 -17.35
N SER A 49 -18.22 14.96 -18.24
CA SER A 49 -18.08 13.52 -18.02
C SER A 49 -16.61 13.12 -17.94
N VAL A 50 -16.27 12.07 -17.19
CA VAL A 50 -14.90 11.57 -17.12
C VAL A 50 -14.80 10.26 -17.92
N PRO A 51 -13.83 10.07 -18.82
CA PRO A 51 -12.85 11.05 -19.29
C PRO A 51 -13.50 12.15 -20.14
N GLY A 52 -13.07 13.40 -19.92
CA GLY A 52 -13.52 14.54 -20.72
C GLY A 52 -12.83 14.61 -22.09
N PRO A 53 -13.22 15.57 -22.95
CA PRO A 53 -12.71 15.67 -24.32
C PRO A 53 -11.19 15.83 -24.38
N ARG A 54 -10.58 16.59 -23.45
CA ARG A 54 -9.12 16.77 -23.43
C ARG A 54 -8.42 15.48 -23.00
N SER A 55 -8.95 14.78 -22.00
CA SER A 55 -8.43 13.47 -21.58
C SER A 55 -8.50 12.43 -22.71
N GLN A 56 -9.58 12.43 -23.49
CA GLN A 56 -9.74 11.51 -24.63
C GLN A 56 -8.72 11.80 -25.74
N GLU A 57 -8.50 13.07 -26.08
CA GLU A 57 -7.49 13.47 -27.06
C GLU A 57 -6.07 13.04 -26.63
N LEU A 58 -5.70 13.28 -25.37
CA LEU A 58 -4.41 12.83 -24.84
C LEU A 58 -4.28 11.30 -24.80
N THR A 59 -5.39 10.59 -24.56
CA THR A 59 -5.43 9.12 -24.61
C THR A 59 -5.17 8.61 -26.02
N LYS A 60 -5.73 9.27 -27.04
CA LYS A 60 -5.48 8.94 -28.44
C LYS A 60 -4.01 9.15 -28.80
N GLN A 61 -3.43 10.29 -28.43
CA GLN A 61 -2.00 10.59 -28.66
C GLN A 61 -1.09 9.57 -27.97
N LEU A 62 -1.38 9.21 -26.73
CA LEU A 62 -0.62 8.18 -26.00
C LEU A 62 -0.78 6.79 -26.64
N GLY A 63 -1.94 6.52 -27.24
CA GLY A 63 -2.27 5.29 -27.95
C GLY A 63 -1.41 5.03 -29.19
N GLU A 64 -0.78 6.08 -29.75
CA GLU A 64 0.17 5.94 -30.86
C GLU A 64 1.48 5.27 -30.43
N ILE A 65 1.84 5.35 -29.15
CA ILE A 65 3.13 4.86 -28.64
C ILE A 65 3.00 3.68 -27.67
N GLN A 66 1.86 3.49 -27.02
CA GLN A 66 1.66 2.38 -26.08
C GLN A 66 0.19 2.00 -25.91
N ASN A 67 -0.05 0.84 -25.29
CA ASN A 67 -1.41 0.42 -24.94
C ASN A 67 -1.99 1.33 -23.84
N VAL A 68 -3.14 1.93 -24.12
CA VAL A 68 -3.83 2.88 -23.24
C VAL A 68 -5.06 2.30 -22.54
N GLY A 69 -5.34 0.99 -22.65
CA GLY A 69 -6.55 0.36 -22.10
C GLY A 69 -6.69 0.47 -20.57
N ALA A 70 -5.60 0.79 -19.85
CA ALA A 70 -5.61 1.02 -18.42
C ALA A 70 -5.73 2.51 -18.02
N VAL A 71 -5.72 3.44 -18.98
CA VAL A 71 -5.81 4.88 -18.74
C VAL A 71 -7.26 5.24 -18.43
N ASN A 72 -7.51 5.81 -17.25
CA ASN A 72 -8.86 6.29 -16.89
C ASN A 72 -9.14 7.70 -17.43
N PHE A 73 -8.19 8.62 -17.24
CA PHE A 73 -8.21 10.04 -17.66
C PHE A 73 -6.83 10.66 -17.38
N PHE A 74 -6.57 11.86 -17.89
CA PHE A 74 -5.31 12.59 -17.65
C PHE A 74 -5.48 13.59 -16.50
N CYS A 75 -4.45 13.71 -15.65
CA CYS A 75 -4.51 14.51 -14.43
C CYS A 75 -3.77 15.85 -14.60
N ASN A 76 -4.28 16.90 -13.96
CA ASN A 76 -3.57 18.14 -13.69
C ASN A 76 -3.10 18.12 -12.22
N TYR A 77 -1.86 17.67 -12.00
CA TYR A 77 -1.33 17.51 -10.65
C TYR A 77 -1.00 18.85 -10.00
N GLU A 78 -0.71 19.89 -10.78
CA GLU A 78 -0.41 21.25 -10.33
C GLU A 78 -1.62 21.87 -9.59
N GLU A 79 -2.84 21.60 -10.07
CA GLU A 79 -4.08 22.05 -9.44
C GLU A 79 -4.63 21.05 -8.40
N SER A 80 -4.08 19.84 -8.29
CA SER A 80 -4.55 18.86 -7.31
C SER A 80 -4.09 19.23 -5.89
N ARG A 81 -4.96 19.11 -4.87
CA ARG A 81 -4.64 19.52 -3.49
C ARG A 81 -5.31 18.63 -2.46
N GLY A 82 -4.59 18.26 -1.40
CA GLY A 82 -5.12 17.41 -0.33
C GLY A 82 -5.64 16.07 -0.87
N ASN A 83 -6.89 15.75 -0.58
CA ASN A 83 -7.59 14.56 -1.05
C ASN A 83 -8.28 14.75 -2.41
N TYR A 84 -8.06 15.86 -3.13
CA TYR A 84 -8.73 16.13 -4.40
C TYR A 84 -7.78 16.05 -5.59
N LEU A 85 -8.16 15.22 -6.55
CA LEU A 85 -7.49 15.07 -7.84
C LEU A 85 -8.23 15.89 -8.90
N VAL A 86 -7.49 16.73 -9.61
CA VAL A 86 -8.00 17.54 -10.73
C VAL A 86 -7.58 16.89 -12.04
N ASP A 87 -8.52 16.71 -12.98
CA ASP A 87 -8.22 16.24 -14.32
C ASP A 87 -7.91 17.39 -15.29
N VAL A 88 -7.43 17.07 -16.49
CA VAL A 88 -7.11 18.07 -17.53
C VAL A 88 -8.34 18.77 -18.12
N ASP A 89 -9.53 18.26 -17.83
CA ASP A 89 -10.82 18.84 -18.23
C ASP A 89 -11.39 19.75 -17.12
N GLY A 90 -10.67 19.90 -16.00
CA GLY A 90 -11.00 20.77 -14.88
C GLY A 90 -12.04 20.18 -13.93
N ASN A 91 -12.31 18.87 -14.01
CA ASN A 91 -13.08 18.14 -13.02
C ASN A 91 -12.25 17.98 -11.75
N ARG A 92 -12.86 18.21 -10.59
CA ARG A 92 -12.26 18.01 -9.28
C ARG A 92 -12.97 16.89 -8.54
N MET A 93 -12.25 15.80 -8.27
CA MET A 93 -12.78 14.58 -7.65
C MET A 93 -12.16 14.35 -6.28
N LEU A 94 -12.96 13.94 -5.30
CA LEU A 94 -12.46 13.39 -4.03
C LEU A 94 -11.81 12.03 -4.31
N ASP A 95 -10.49 11.93 -4.12
CA ASP A 95 -9.71 10.74 -4.40
C ASP A 95 -9.55 9.84 -3.16
N ILE A 96 -10.26 8.71 -3.19
CA ILE A 96 -10.22 7.65 -2.16
C ILE A 96 -9.47 6.42 -2.70
N TYR A 97 -8.67 6.59 -3.76
CA TYR A 97 -7.82 5.56 -4.34
C TYR A 97 -6.32 5.92 -4.26
N THR A 98 -6.00 7.22 -4.27
CA THR A 98 -4.68 7.84 -4.03
C THR A 98 -3.54 7.20 -4.79
N GLN A 99 -3.72 7.09 -6.11
CA GLN A 99 -2.75 6.49 -7.04
C GLN A 99 -2.33 5.09 -6.56
N ILE A 100 -3.32 4.22 -6.33
CA ILE A 100 -3.13 2.85 -5.84
C ILE A 100 -2.47 2.83 -4.44
N SER A 101 -3.00 3.64 -3.52
CA SER A 101 -2.50 3.75 -2.13
C SER A 101 -1.04 4.23 -2.05
N SER A 102 -0.59 5.12 -2.94
CA SER A 102 0.82 5.58 -2.96
C SER A 102 1.04 7.02 -2.51
N ILE A 103 0.00 7.86 -2.52
CA ILE A 103 0.08 9.22 -1.97
C ILE A 103 -0.15 9.18 -0.46
N PRO A 104 0.82 9.57 0.40
CA PRO A 104 0.70 9.43 1.84
C PRO A 104 -0.11 10.57 2.46
N ILE A 105 0.21 11.83 2.15
CA ILE A 105 -0.33 13.02 2.85
C ILE A 105 -1.09 13.97 1.91
N GLY A 106 -1.64 13.43 0.81
CA GLY A 106 -2.39 14.21 -0.18
C GLY A 106 -1.51 14.93 -1.22
N TYR A 107 -2.18 15.49 -2.22
CA TYR A 107 -1.56 16.21 -3.33
C TYR A 107 -1.05 17.60 -2.89
N ASN A 108 0.11 18.01 -3.42
CA ASN A 108 0.70 19.34 -3.22
C ASN A 108 0.77 19.79 -1.75
N HIS A 109 1.13 18.89 -0.85
CA HIS A 109 1.25 19.20 0.57
C HIS A 109 2.25 20.36 0.83
N PRO A 110 1.86 21.43 1.55
CA PRO A 110 2.69 22.62 1.77
C PRO A 110 4.06 22.32 2.34
N ALA A 111 4.15 21.33 3.25
CA ALA A 111 5.43 20.87 3.79
C ALA A 111 6.37 20.31 2.70
N LEU A 112 5.84 19.55 1.73
CA LEU A 112 6.61 19.00 0.62
C LEU A 112 6.97 20.08 -0.41
N LEU A 113 6.05 21.02 -0.68
CA LEU A 113 6.33 22.17 -1.55
C LEU A 113 7.44 23.05 -0.97
N LYS A 114 7.39 23.33 0.34
CA LYS A 114 8.44 24.08 1.06
C LYS A 114 9.79 23.34 1.00
N LEU A 115 9.78 22.03 1.12
CA LEU A 115 10.96 21.19 0.98
C LEU A 115 11.58 21.30 -0.44
N MET A 116 10.73 21.39 -1.48
CA MET A 116 11.15 21.52 -2.87
C MET A 116 11.69 22.91 -3.24
N THR A 117 11.20 23.97 -2.59
CA THR A 117 11.60 25.36 -2.85
C THR A 117 12.83 25.79 -2.04
N ASP A 118 13.23 25.03 -1.01
CA ASP A 118 14.45 25.30 -0.23
C ASP A 118 15.71 25.22 -1.13
N PRO A 119 16.47 26.34 -1.26
CA PRO A 119 17.70 26.40 -2.03
C PRO A 119 18.75 25.35 -1.63
N ASN A 120 18.77 24.95 -0.35
CA ASN A 120 19.71 23.94 0.15
C ASN A 120 19.41 22.54 -0.39
N ASN A 121 18.15 22.28 -0.78
CA ASN A 121 17.71 21.00 -1.31
C ASN A 121 17.83 20.91 -2.84
N LEU A 122 18.07 22.02 -3.55
CA LEU A 122 18.32 22.01 -5.01
C LEU A 122 19.50 21.09 -5.37
N HIS A 123 20.50 20.99 -4.50
CA HIS A 123 21.66 20.15 -4.73
C HIS A 123 21.32 18.65 -4.79
N HIS A 124 20.24 18.21 -4.11
CA HIS A 124 19.69 16.85 -4.21
C HIS A 124 18.87 16.63 -5.49
N ARG A 125 18.33 17.70 -6.11
CA ARG A 125 17.57 17.64 -7.38
C ARG A 125 18.49 17.47 -8.60
N PHE A 126 19.62 18.20 -8.64
CA PHE A 126 20.45 18.32 -9.85
C PHE A 126 21.66 17.37 -9.91
N LYS A 127 22.08 16.75 -8.79
CA LYS A 127 23.20 15.80 -8.80
C LYS A 127 22.97 14.54 -9.66
N ARG A 128 21.72 14.29 -10.09
CA ARG A 128 21.36 13.21 -11.04
C ARG A 128 21.99 13.40 -12.43
N PHE A 129 22.30 14.64 -12.83
CA PHE A 129 22.89 14.94 -14.15
C PHE A 129 24.42 15.15 -14.13
N LYS A 130 25.01 15.61 -13.01
CA LYS A 130 26.44 15.98 -12.97
C LYS A 130 27.41 14.86 -12.55
N LYS A 131 26.91 13.66 -12.20
CA LYS A 131 27.72 12.53 -11.70
C LYS A 131 27.44 11.21 -12.41
N PHE A 132 27.18 11.25 -13.72
CA PHE A 132 27.07 10.03 -14.55
C PHE A 132 28.39 9.23 -14.66
N ARG A 133 29.51 9.74 -14.11
CA ARG A 133 30.83 9.12 -14.24
C ARG A 133 31.27 8.26 -13.03
N ASP A 134 30.55 8.29 -11.91
CA ASP A 134 30.89 7.52 -10.69
C ASP A 134 29.74 6.60 -10.28
N VAL A 135 29.54 5.51 -11.02
CA VAL A 135 28.51 4.48 -10.78
C VAL A 135 28.84 3.61 -9.54
N GLN A 136 29.94 3.87 -8.82
CA GLN A 136 30.35 3.06 -7.66
C GLN A 136 29.87 3.59 -6.30
N THR A 137 29.29 4.80 -6.19
CA THR A 137 29.33 5.51 -4.89
C THR A 137 28.18 6.48 -4.61
N LEU A 138 26.93 6.12 -4.93
CA LEU A 138 25.79 6.95 -4.47
C LEU A 138 25.49 6.86 -2.96
N MET A 139 26.11 5.91 -2.23
CA MET A 139 26.11 5.91 -0.76
C MET A 139 27.51 6.01 -0.10
N SER A 140 28.61 6.03 -0.88
CA SER A 140 29.97 6.04 -0.32
C SER A 140 30.91 7.13 -0.85
N VAL A 141 30.46 8.13 -1.64
CA VAL A 141 31.31 9.31 -1.91
C VAL A 141 31.25 10.28 -0.74
N ARG A 142 32.43 10.57 -0.19
CA ARG A 142 32.75 11.68 0.73
C ARG A 142 32.08 12.98 0.25
N GLN A 143 30.93 13.33 0.81
CA GLN A 143 30.38 14.69 0.78
C GLN A 143 30.89 15.39 2.04
N SER A 144 31.29 16.67 1.93
CA SER A 144 31.91 17.47 2.99
C SER A 144 31.27 17.29 4.37
N ASP A 145 32.06 17.41 5.44
CA ASP A 145 31.72 17.04 6.82
C ASP A 145 30.40 17.65 7.37
N SER A 146 29.91 18.74 6.80
CA SER A 146 28.60 19.34 7.13
C SER A 146 27.41 18.62 6.47
N GLY A 147 27.60 18.02 5.28
CA GLY A 147 26.61 17.15 4.61
C GLY A 147 26.58 15.74 5.20
N PHE A 148 27.73 15.25 5.71
CA PHE A 148 27.84 13.92 6.32
C PHE A 148 27.00 13.76 7.60
N LYS A 149 26.79 14.85 8.38
CA LYS A 149 25.95 14.81 9.58
C LYS A 149 24.44 14.78 9.28
N ARG A 150 23.98 15.36 8.16
CA ARG A 150 22.56 15.37 7.75
C ARG A 150 22.15 14.13 6.94
N VAL A 151 23.11 13.52 6.23
CA VAL A 151 22.95 12.23 5.51
C VAL A 151 23.51 11.07 6.35
N ARG A 152 23.55 11.20 7.69
CA ARG A 152 23.54 10.00 8.53
C ARG A 152 22.23 9.28 8.25
N VAL A 153 22.30 8.00 7.86
CA VAL A 153 21.27 6.96 8.05
C VAL A 153 19.86 7.56 7.95
N SER A 154 19.31 7.65 6.73
CA SER A 154 18.06 8.40 6.46
C SER A 154 17.06 8.23 7.61
N PRO A 155 16.59 9.30 8.27
CA PRO A 155 15.96 9.22 9.58
C PRO A 155 14.83 8.19 9.71
N PHE A 156 14.16 7.84 8.60
CA PHE A 156 13.16 6.77 8.55
C PHE A 156 13.69 5.38 8.96
N GLN A 157 14.96 5.05 8.66
CA GLN A 157 15.56 3.72 8.90
C GLN A 157 15.55 3.33 10.39
N ARG A 158 15.50 4.31 11.30
CA ARG A 158 15.35 4.06 12.75
C ARG A 158 14.00 4.51 13.29
N GLN A 159 13.40 5.56 12.72
CA GLN A 159 12.14 6.11 13.25
C GLN A 159 10.95 5.17 13.11
N VAL A 160 10.96 4.30 12.10
CA VAL A 160 9.84 3.39 11.79
C VAL A 160 10.31 1.97 11.53
N ALA A 161 11.44 1.56 12.12
CA ALA A 161 11.91 0.18 12.02
C ALA A 161 10.90 -0.77 12.73
N PRO A 162 10.47 -1.87 12.08
CA PRO A 162 9.69 -2.91 12.75
C PRO A 162 10.43 -3.50 13.96
N SER A 163 9.67 -4.05 14.92
CA SER A 163 10.26 -4.74 16.08
C SER A 163 11.20 -5.87 15.65
N GLY A 164 12.33 -6.02 16.35
CA GLY A 164 13.34 -7.05 16.05
C GLY A 164 14.22 -6.79 14.82
N MET A 165 13.93 -5.76 14.01
CA MET A 165 14.66 -5.49 12.77
C MET A 165 15.57 -4.27 12.88
N SER A 166 16.89 -4.49 12.84
CA SER A 166 17.89 -3.42 12.94
C SER A 166 18.51 -3.02 11.60
N ARG A 167 18.25 -3.78 10.53
CA ARG A 167 18.85 -3.60 9.20
C ARG A 167 17.79 -3.27 8.17
N VAL A 168 18.19 -2.51 7.15
CA VAL A 168 17.31 -2.07 6.08
C VAL A 168 18.09 -1.90 4.79
N GLN A 169 17.52 -2.39 3.71
CA GLN A 169 18.06 -2.25 2.37
C GLN A 169 17.08 -1.47 1.49
N THR A 170 17.52 -0.34 0.94
CA THR A 170 16.67 0.50 0.08
C THR A 170 16.65 0.01 -1.37
N MET A 171 15.50 0.19 -2.00
CA MET A 171 15.17 -0.21 -3.38
C MET A 171 14.29 0.87 -4.03
N ALA A 172 14.05 0.78 -5.33
CA ALA A 172 13.26 1.80 -6.04
C ALA A 172 11.75 1.57 -5.97
N CYS A 173 11.29 0.31 -5.90
CA CYS A 173 9.87 -0.03 -5.92
C CYS A 173 9.56 -1.34 -5.16
N GLY A 174 8.28 -1.67 -5.02
CA GLY A 174 7.84 -2.88 -4.33
C GLY A 174 8.35 -4.18 -4.95
N SER A 175 8.33 -4.32 -6.28
CA SER A 175 8.78 -5.54 -6.96
C SER A 175 10.25 -5.85 -6.65
N CYS A 176 11.16 -4.90 -6.84
CA CYS A 176 12.57 -5.12 -6.53
C CYS A 176 12.85 -5.21 -5.02
N SER A 177 11.97 -4.68 -4.18
CA SER A 177 12.03 -4.91 -2.72
C SER A 177 11.78 -6.39 -2.39
N ASN A 178 10.72 -6.97 -2.96
CA ASN A 178 10.38 -8.39 -2.78
C ASN A 178 11.42 -9.32 -3.41
N GLU A 179 11.86 -9.07 -4.65
CA GLU A 179 12.89 -9.88 -5.32
C GLU A 179 14.19 -9.93 -4.52
N ASN A 180 14.64 -8.80 -3.96
CA ASN A 180 15.86 -8.77 -3.17
C ASN A 180 15.65 -9.34 -1.75
N ALA A 181 14.44 -9.28 -1.19
CA ALA A 181 14.08 -10.01 0.01
C ALA A 181 14.17 -11.53 -0.22
N TYR A 182 13.63 -12.05 -1.33
CA TYR A 182 13.73 -13.47 -1.69
C TYR A 182 15.20 -13.89 -1.84
N LYS A 183 16.01 -13.11 -2.54
CA LYS A 183 17.45 -13.37 -2.64
C LYS A 183 18.11 -13.39 -1.26
N ALA A 184 17.80 -12.45 -0.38
CA ALA A 184 18.36 -12.44 0.97
C ALA A 184 17.99 -13.71 1.75
N MET A 185 16.74 -14.18 1.64
CA MET A 185 16.27 -15.44 2.25
C MET A 185 16.99 -16.66 1.66
N PHE A 186 17.11 -16.77 0.33
CA PHE A 186 17.83 -17.88 -0.30
C PHE A 186 19.31 -17.90 0.08
N ILE A 187 19.95 -16.73 0.12
CA ILE A 187 21.35 -16.59 0.56
C ILE A 187 21.50 -17.03 2.01
N TRP A 188 20.63 -16.53 2.89
CA TRP A 188 20.62 -16.89 4.30
C TRP A 188 20.44 -18.40 4.48
N TYR A 189 19.46 -19.00 3.80
CA TYR A 189 19.17 -20.43 3.90
C TYR A 189 20.37 -21.27 3.42
N ARG A 190 20.97 -20.93 2.27
CA ARG A 190 22.17 -21.63 1.78
C ARG A 190 23.39 -21.43 2.67
N ASN A 191 23.54 -20.27 3.29
CA ASN A 191 24.61 -20.04 4.25
C ASN A 191 24.38 -20.87 5.53
N LYS A 192 23.13 -21.03 5.96
CA LYS A 192 22.75 -21.92 7.07
C LYS A 192 23.06 -23.39 6.75
N GLU A 193 22.75 -23.86 5.54
CA GLU A 193 23.09 -25.23 5.10
C GLU A 193 24.61 -25.46 4.99
N ARG A 194 25.36 -24.48 4.46
CA ARG A 194 26.82 -24.58 4.32
C ARG A 194 27.57 -24.40 5.66
N GLY A 195 26.96 -23.75 6.65
CA GLY A 195 27.59 -23.43 7.92
C GLY A 195 28.78 -22.48 7.76
N HIS A 196 29.94 -22.83 8.33
CA HIS A 196 31.18 -22.05 8.23
C HIS A 196 31.96 -22.29 6.92
N ASN A 197 31.48 -23.18 6.05
CA ASN A 197 32.16 -23.51 4.81
C ASN A 197 31.93 -22.42 3.75
N THR A 198 32.98 -22.05 3.01
CA THR A 198 32.86 -21.21 1.82
C THR A 198 32.20 -21.98 0.68
N ALA A 199 31.58 -21.27 -0.28
CA ALA A 199 31.06 -21.88 -1.50
C ALA A 199 32.15 -22.68 -2.24
N SER A 200 31.81 -23.87 -2.74
CA SER A 200 32.76 -24.74 -3.45
C SER A 200 33.08 -24.23 -4.86
N GLU A 201 34.14 -24.74 -5.50
CA GLU A 201 34.41 -24.43 -6.91
C GLU A 201 33.28 -24.89 -7.84
N GLU A 202 32.61 -25.98 -7.48
CA GLU A 202 31.42 -26.47 -8.18
C GLU A 202 30.24 -25.50 -8.02
N ASP A 203 30.00 -24.96 -6.82
CA ASP A 203 28.99 -23.91 -6.61
C ASP A 203 29.28 -22.70 -7.52
N LEU A 204 30.53 -22.25 -7.58
CA LEU A 204 30.94 -21.06 -8.33
C LEU A 204 30.87 -21.25 -9.85
N SER A 205 31.24 -22.42 -10.35
CA SER A 205 31.21 -22.73 -11.78
C SER A 205 29.80 -23.02 -12.28
N SER A 206 29.01 -23.80 -11.55
CA SER A 206 27.64 -24.15 -11.93
C SER A 206 26.66 -22.97 -11.86
N CYS A 207 26.83 -22.02 -10.93
CA CYS A 207 25.94 -20.86 -10.83
C CYS A 207 26.01 -19.95 -12.05
N MET A 208 27.18 -19.88 -12.73
CA MET A 208 27.38 -19.04 -13.92
C MET A 208 26.62 -19.55 -15.15
N ILE A 209 26.17 -20.80 -15.12
CA ILE A 209 25.44 -21.46 -16.21
C ILE A 209 24.05 -21.94 -15.78
N ASN A 210 23.51 -21.36 -14.70
CA ASN A 210 22.17 -21.65 -14.15
C ASN A 210 21.94 -23.13 -13.77
N LYS A 211 22.96 -23.82 -13.26
CA LYS A 211 22.87 -25.22 -12.81
C LYS A 211 23.12 -25.35 -11.31
N SER A 212 22.61 -26.44 -10.74
CA SER A 212 22.95 -26.87 -9.38
C SER A 212 24.41 -27.38 -9.31
N PRO A 213 25.07 -27.31 -8.14
CA PRO A 213 24.56 -26.83 -6.84
C PRO A 213 24.58 -25.30 -6.67
N GLY A 214 25.22 -24.56 -7.58
CA GLY A 214 25.38 -23.11 -7.51
C GLY A 214 24.08 -22.32 -7.61
N CYS A 215 23.16 -22.78 -8.43
CA CYS A 215 21.75 -22.38 -8.46
C CYS A 215 20.92 -23.46 -7.75
N PRO A 216 20.53 -23.26 -6.47
CA PRO A 216 19.81 -24.26 -5.71
C PRO A 216 18.33 -24.27 -6.11
N ASP A 217 17.70 -25.44 -6.00
CA ASP A 217 16.27 -25.62 -6.21
C ASP A 217 15.49 -25.30 -4.92
N LEU A 218 15.47 -24.02 -4.56
CA LEU A 218 14.73 -23.49 -3.41
C LEU A 218 13.43 -22.83 -3.86
N SER A 219 12.47 -22.76 -2.95
CA SER A 219 11.16 -22.18 -3.21
C SER A 219 10.75 -21.11 -2.20
N ILE A 220 9.83 -20.24 -2.61
CA ILE A 220 9.13 -19.32 -1.73
C ILE A 220 7.66 -19.75 -1.71
N LEU A 221 7.18 -20.12 -0.52
CA LEU A 221 5.77 -20.33 -0.29
C LEU A 221 5.02 -19.00 -0.39
N SER A 222 3.91 -19.01 -1.12
CA SER A 222 3.05 -17.85 -1.29
C SER A 222 1.58 -18.22 -1.13
N PHE A 223 0.70 -17.23 -1.03
CA PHE A 223 -0.72 -17.46 -0.78
C PHE A 223 -1.59 -17.14 -1.99
N MET A 224 -2.60 -17.97 -2.24
CA MET A 224 -3.64 -17.71 -3.23
C MET A 224 -4.32 -16.36 -2.95
N GLY A 225 -4.52 -15.54 -3.98
CA GLY A 225 -5.02 -14.16 -3.84
C GLY A 225 -3.93 -13.10 -3.56
N GLY A 226 -2.69 -13.50 -3.26
CA GLY A 226 -1.56 -12.61 -3.01
C GLY A 226 -1.14 -11.78 -4.23
N PHE A 227 -0.56 -10.60 -4.00
CA PHE A 227 0.05 -9.74 -5.03
C PHE A 227 1.35 -9.14 -4.51
N HIS A 228 2.47 -9.60 -5.06
CA HIS A 228 3.83 -9.24 -4.61
C HIS A 228 4.66 -8.55 -5.70
N GLY A 229 4.13 -8.41 -6.92
CA GLY A 229 4.80 -7.68 -7.99
C GLY A 229 4.52 -8.28 -9.36
N ARG A 230 5.31 -7.87 -10.34
CA ARG A 230 5.16 -8.30 -11.75
C ARG A 230 6.49 -8.63 -12.44
N THR A 231 7.61 -8.53 -11.73
CA THR A 231 8.88 -9.14 -12.18
C THR A 231 8.79 -10.65 -12.01
N ILE A 232 9.55 -11.45 -12.77
CA ILE A 232 9.33 -12.90 -12.88
C ILE A 232 9.28 -13.61 -11.51
N GLY A 233 10.19 -13.31 -10.57
CA GLY A 233 10.19 -13.92 -9.24
C GLY A 233 9.01 -13.45 -8.37
N ALA A 234 8.74 -12.15 -8.33
CA ALA A 234 7.59 -11.58 -7.64
C ALA A 234 6.23 -11.98 -8.27
N LEU A 235 6.22 -12.34 -9.55
CA LEU A 235 5.05 -12.82 -10.27
C LEU A 235 4.76 -14.28 -9.95
N ALA A 236 5.78 -15.10 -9.71
CA ALA A 236 5.61 -16.49 -9.28
C ALA A 236 4.88 -16.59 -7.94
N THR A 237 5.15 -15.67 -7.02
CA THR A 237 4.44 -15.56 -5.72
C THR A 237 3.12 -14.78 -5.80
N THR A 238 2.79 -14.16 -6.94
CA THR A 238 1.53 -13.44 -7.15
C THR A 238 0.45 -14.36 -7.68
N HIS A 239 -0.74 -14.37 -7.07
CA HIS A 239 -1.88 -15.23 -7.44
C HIS A 239 -3.19 -14.44 -7.43
N SER A 240 -3.15 -13.26 -8.07
CA SER A 240 -4.20 -12.23 -7.94
C SER A 240 -5.26 -12.26 -9.03
N LYS A 241 -4.85 -12.29 -10.32
CA LYS A 241 -5.73 -12.35 -11.50
C LYS A 241 -5.02 -13.08 -12.63
N ALA A 242 -5.75 -13.86 -13.42
CA ALA A 242 -5.20 -14.63 -14.54
C ALA A 242 -4.43 -13.74 -15.54
N ILE A 243 -4.98 -12.58 -15.91
CA ILE A 243 -4.36 -11.62 -16.85
C ILE A 243 -2.99 -11.09 -16.37
N HIS A 244 -2.65 -11.23 -15.09
CA HIS A 244 -1.33 -10.84 -14.61
C HIS A 244 -0.27 -11.92 -14.87
N LYS A 245 -0.67 -13.20 -14.99
CA LYS A 245 0.24 -14.35 -15.07
C LYS A 245 0.27 -15.05 -16.42
N LEU A 246 -0.83 -14.97 -17.17
CA LEU A 246 -0.98 -15.64 -18.47
C LEU A 246 0.21 -15.31 -19.38
N ASP A 247 0.72 -16.32 -20.08
CA ASP A 247 1.84 -16.25 -21.05
C ASP A 247 3.22 -15.87 -20.48
N VAL A 248 3.40 -15.84 -19.16
CA VAL A 248 4.70 -15.57 -18.52
C VAL A 248 5.26 -16.85 -17.86
N PRO A 249 6.51 -17.25 -18.14
CA PRO A 249 7.16 -18.35 -17.43
C PRO A 249 7.14 -18.16 -15.91
N SER A 250 7.05 -19.26 -15.16
CA SER A 250 6.96 -19.24 -13.70
C SER A 250 7.85 -20.29 -13.06
N PHE A 251 7.88 -20.27 -11.73
CA PHE A 251 8.58 -21.26 -10.90
C PHE A 251 7.55 -22.20 -10.26
N ASP A 252 7.90 -23.48 -10.16
CA ASP A 252 7.08 -24.49 -9.47
C ASP A 252 7.26 -24.37 -7.94
N TRP A 253 6.73 -23.28 -7.38
CA TRP A 253 6.80 -22.96 -5.95
C TRP A 253 5.46 -23.23 -5.26
N PRO A 254 5.47 -23.60 -3.97
CA PRO A 254 4.25 -23.97 -3.26
C PRO A 254 3.30 -22.78 -3.09
N ILE A 255 2.00 -23.06 -3.21
CA ILE A 255 0.92 -22.07 -3.11
C ILE A 255 -0.08 -22.54 -2.07
N ALA A 256 -0.07 -21.90 -0.91
CA ALA A 256 -1.01 -22.16 0.17
C ALA A 256 -2.34 -21.42 -0.08
N PRO A 257 -3.49 -21.97 0.36
CA PRO A 257 -4.74 -21.21 0.40
C PRO A 257 -4.66 -20.07 1.44
N PHE A 258 -5.24 -18.91 1.14
CA PHE A 258 -5.42 -17.85 2.14
C PHE A 258 -6.83 -17.92 2.75
N PRO A 259 -7.00 -17.73 4.08
CA PRO A 259 -8.30 -17.86 4.73
C PRO A 259 -9.38 -16.95 4.13
N ARG A 260 -10.50 -17.53 3.72
CA ARG A 260 -11.66 -16.79 3.20
C ARG A 260 -12.76 -16.67 4.25
N LEU A 261 -12.59 -15.72 5.17
CA LEU A 261 -13.47 -15.54 6.32
C LEU A 261 -14.92 -15.16 5.95
N GLN A 262 -15.88 -15.70 6.69
CA GLN A 262 -17.28 -15.32 6.63
C GLN A 262 -17.54 -14.10 7.52
N TYR A 263 -18.50 -13.26 7.12
CA TYR A 263 -18.81 -11.97 7.77
C TYR A 263 -20.32 -11.89 8.08
N PRO A 264 -20.74 -11.32 9.22
CA PRO A 264 -19.92 -10.63 10.25
C PRO A 264 -18.98 -11.56 11.04
N LEU A 265 -17.77 -11.10 11.37
CA LEU A 265 -16.72 -11.97 11.94
C LEU A 265 -17.14 -12.58 13.28
N GLU A 266 -17.91 -11.83 14.07
CA GLU A 266 -18.39 -12.21 15.39
C GLU A 266 -19.40 -13.37 15.34
N GLU A 267 -20.12 -13.52 14.21
CA GLU A 267 -21.12 -14.58 14.01
C GLU A 267 -20.49 -15.89 13.53
N PHE A 268 -19.39 -15.82 12.76
CA PHE A 268 -18.76 -16.98 12.12
C PHE A 268 -17.43 -17.39 12.77
N THR A 269 -17.27 -17.18 14.08
CA THR A 269 -15.99 -17.40 14.78
C THR A 269 -15.46 -18.83 14.65
N LYS A 270 -16.34 -19.84 14.71
CA LYS A 270 -15.95 -21.26 14.63
C LYS A 270 -15.51 -21.65 13.22
N GLU A 271 -16.30 -21.28 12.22
CA GLU A 271 -16.04 -21.54 10.80
C GLU A 271 -14.74 -20.84 10.36
N ASN A 272 -14.55 -19.60 10.81
CA ASN A 272 -13.35 -18.82 10.53
C ASN A 272 -12.10 -19.45 11.18
N ALA A 273 -12.17 -19.90 12.43
CA ALA A 273 -11.05 -20.57 13.09
C ALA A 273 -10.67 -21.90 12.42
N GLN A 274 -11.65 -22.66 11.91
CA GLN A 274 -11.41 -23.89 11.16
C GLN A 274 -10.72 -23.61 9.82
N GLU A 275 -11.17 -22.58 9.10
CA GLU A 275 -10.56 -22.16 7.84
C GLU A 275 -9.13 -21.64 8.04
N GLU A 276 -8.88 -20.87 9.11
CA GLU A 276 -7.54 -20.44 9.47
C GLU A 276 -6.61 -21.62 9.78
N ALA A 277 -7.07 -22.59 10.58
CA ALA A 277 -6.29 -23.78 10.92
C ALA A 277 -5.93 -24.60 9.66
N ARG A 278 -6.86 -24.77 8.73
CA ARG A 278 -6.65 -25.46 7.45
C ARG A 278 -5.56 -24.80 6.60
N CYS A 279 -5.37 -23.49 6.72
CA CYS A 279 -4.35 -22.73 5.99
C CYS A 279 -2.96 -22.73 6.65
N LEU A 280 -2.82 -23.19 7.91
CA LEU A 280 -1.61 -23.03 8.72
C LEU A 280 -0.72 -24.28 8.84
N GLU A 281 -1.03 -25.37 8.13
CA GLU A 281 -0.42 -26.70 8.33
C GLU A 281 1.05 -26.82 7.88
N GLU A 282 1.66 -25.77 7.31
CA GLU A 282 3.05 -25.77 6.82
C GLU A 282 3.92 -24.80 7.61
N GLN A 283 4.81 -25.28 8.51
CA GLN A 283 5.72 -24.37 9.25
C GLN A 283 7.16 -24.91 9.44
N GLY A 284 8.13 -24.06 9.08
CA GLY A 284 9.58 -24.27 9.25
C GLY A 284 10.49 -23.26 8.51
N CYS A 285 9.96 -22.14 8.01
CA CYS A 285 10.62 -21.25 7.04
C CYS A 285 10.83 -19.82 7.58
N ALA A 286 11.74 -19.06 6.96
CA ALA A 286 11.85 -17.62 7.22
C ALA A 286 10.56 -16.90 6.79
N PHE A 287 10.09 -15.97 7.61
CA PHE A 287 8.80 -15.30 7.44
C PHE A 287 8.96 -13.89 6.85
N HIS A 288 8.47 -13.71 5.62
CA HIS A 288 8.48 -12.43 4.89
C HIS A 288 7.08 -11.82 4.85
N VAL A 289 6.95 -10.63 5.44
CA VAL A 289 5.72 -9.82 5.44
C VAL A 289 5.83 -8.71 4.39
N ASP A 290 4.92 -8.72 3.41
CA ASP A 290 4.84 -7.68 2.38
C ASP A 290 3.93 -6.52 2.82
N GLU A 291 4.54 -5.43 3.28
CA GLU A 291 3.85 -4.20 3.69
C GLU A 291 3.92 -3.10 2.61
N VAL A 292 4.14 -3.46 1.34
CA VAL A 292 4.21 -2.52 0.22
C VAL A 292 2.90 -1.72 0.06
N GLN A 293 1.74 -2.27 0.42
CA GLN A 293 0.45 -1.57 0.32
C GLN A 293 -0.18 -1.21 1.67
N THR A 294 0.04 -2.03 2.70
CA THR A 294 -0.54 -1.84 4.04
C THR A 294 0.30 -0.91 4.90
N GLY A 295 1.62 -0.85 4.67
CA GLY A 295 2.54 -0.01 5.41
C GLY A 295 2.34 1.48 5.13
N GLY A 296 2.74 2.29 6.11
CA GLY A 296 2.65 3.75 6.05
C GLY A 296 1.36 4.31 6.65
N GLY A 297 0.66 3.59 7.54
CA GLY A 297 -0.31 4.22 8.44
C GLY A 297 -1.79 3.97 8.19
N ALA A 298 -2.18 3.41 7.03
CA ALA A 298 -3.59 3.36 6.61
C ALA A 298 -4.49 2.48 7.50
N THR A 299 -3.91 1.63 8.35
CA THR A 299 -4.63 0.77 9.30
C THR A 299 -4.71 1.36 10.71
N GLY A 300 -4.26 2.60 10.91
CA GLY A 300 -4.18 3.25 12.23
C GLY A 300 -2.89 2.94 13.00
N LYS A 301 -2.06 2.01 12.49
CA LYS A 301 -0.67 1.79 12.94
C LYS A 301 0.27 1.98 11.76
N PHE A 302 1.55 2.26 12.02
CA PHE A 302 2.49 2.57 10.93
C PHE A 302 2.67 1.36 10.02
N TRP A 303 2.97 0.20 10.61
CA TRP A 303 2.88 -1.10 9.96
C TRP A 303 1.62 -1.85 10.39
N ALA A 304 0.97 -2.56 9.46
CA ALA A 304 -0.22 -3.32 9.78
C ALA A 304 0.06 -4.51 10.70
N HIS A 305 1.21 -5.17 10.57
CA HIS A 305 1.60 -6.29 11.43
C HIS A 305 1.77 -5.91 12.90
N GLU A 306 1.92 -4.62 13.23
CA GLU A 306 1.93 -4.16 14.63
C GLU A 306 0.61 -4.48 15.36
N HIS A 307 -0.49 -4.74 14.64
CA HIS A 307 -1.75 -5.17 15.24
C HIS A 307 -1.70 -6.61 15.78
N TRP A 308 -0.71 -7.41 15.39
CA TRP A 308 -0.53 -8.78 15.90
C TRP A 308 -0.03 -8.78 17.35
N GLY A 309 0.54 -7.67 17.83
CA GLY A 309 1.05 -7.56 19.21
C GLY A 309 2.19 -8.53 19.51
N MET A 310 2.99 -8.88 18.49
CA MET A 310 4.13 -9.80 18.60
C MET A 310 5.44 -9.03 18.65
N ASP A 311 6.35 -9.44 19.54
CA ASP A 311 7.68 -8.85 19.64
C ASP A 311 8.59 -9.26 18.47
N ASP A 312 8.38 -10.47 17.93
CA ASP A 312 9.06 -11.02 16.76
C ASP A 312 8.05 -11.33 15.65
N PRO A 313 7.59 -10.31 14.90
CA PRO A 313 6.49 -10.48 13.95
C PRO A 313 6.93 -11.07 12.61
N ALA A 314 8.20 -10.96 12.23
CA ALA A 314 8.73 -11.38 10.92
C ALA A 314 10.25 -11.41 10.90
N ASP A 315 10.83 -12.04 9.87
CA ASP A 315 12.26 -12.02 9.57
C ASP A 315 12.62 -10.93 8.55
N ILE A 316 11.70 -10.66 7.61
CA ILE A 316 11.79 -9.58 6.62
C ILE A 316 10.45 -8.85 6.49
N VAL A 317 10.49 -7.51 6.41
CA VAL A 317 9.33 -6.67 6.06
C VAL A 317 9.66 -5.80 4.85
N SER A 318 8.99 -6.01 3.71
CA SER A 318 9.18 -5.17 2.52
C SER A 318 8.18 -4.00 2.47
N PHE A 319 8.58 -2.89 1.83
CA PHE A 319 7.79 -1.67 1.77
C PHE A 319 8.01 -0.87 0.48
N SER A 320 7.03 -0.06 0.10
CA SER A 320 7.14 0.93 -0.99
C SER A 320 5.97 1.94 -0.92
N LYS A 321 5.40 2.34 -2.07
CA LYS A 321 4.18 3.17 -2.19
C LYS A 321 4.19 4.40 -1.27
N LYS A 322 3.41 4.41 -0.18
CA LYS A 322 3.30 5.54 0.76
C LYS A 322 4.67 5.97 1.31
N LEU A 323 5.61 5.03 1.42
CA LEU A 323 6.96 5.30 1.87
C LEU A 323 7.86 6.01 0.83
N GLN A 324 7.35 6.35 -0.36
CA GLN A 324 8.04 7.09 -1.45
C GLN A 324 9.24 6.37 -2.09
N THR A 325 9.99 5.62 -1.31
CA THR A 325 11.08 4.73 -1.71
C THR A 325 10.67 3.28 -1.46
N GLY A 326 11.33 2.33 -2.12
CA GLY A 326 11.20 0.91 -1.81
C GLY A 326 12.26 0.43 -0.82
N GLY A 327 12.09 -0.77 -0.31
CA GLY A 327 13.12 -1.46 0.45
C GLY A 327 12.55 -2.59 1.28
N TYR A 328 13.41 -3.19 2.09
CA TYR A 328 13.00 -4.16 3.09
C TYR A 328 13.82 -4.00 4.37
N TYR A 329 13.15 -4.10 5.50
CA TYR A 329 13.77 -4.32 6.80
C TYR A 329 14.01 -5.82 7.00
N HIS A 330 15.07 -6.16 7.72
CA HIS A 330 15.36 -7.56 8.02
C HIS A 330 16.12 -7.70 9.34
N LYS A 331 16.06 -8.91 9.91
CA LYS A 331 16.93 -9.31 11.03
C LYS A 331 18.39 -9.37 10.58
N THR A 332 19.31 -9.18 11.54
CA THR A 332 20.75 -9.16 11.28
C THR A 332 21.26 -10.45 10.61
N GLU A 333 20.68 -11.60 10.96
CA GLU A 333 21.07 -12.90 10.41
C GLU A 333 20.82 -13.02 8.89
N LEU A 334 19.82 -12.32 8.33
CA LEU A 334 19.54 -12.31 6.89
C LEU A 334 20.41 -11.33 6.09
N GLN A 335 21.37 -10.67 6.75
CA GLN A 335 22.33 -9.83 6.04
C GLN A 335 23.21 -10.70 5.13
N ALA A 336 23.29 -10.33 3.86
CA ALA A 336 24.20 -10.99 2.93
C ALA A 336 25.66 -10.89 3.44
N ASP A 337 26.34 -12.03 3.46
CA ASP A 337 27.71 -12.21 3.96
C ASP A 337 28.76 -11.50 3.10
N LYS A 338 28.47 -11.31 1.81
CA LYS A 338 29.36 -10.66 0.84
C LYS A 338 28.68 -9.49 0.16
N ALA A 339 29.48 -8.46 -0.14
CA ALA A 339 29.07 -7.33 -0.96
C ALA A 339 28.64 -7.75 -2.37
N TYR A 340 27.95 -6.86 -3.09
CA TYR A 340 27.50 -7.04 -4.48
C TYR A 340 26.48 -8.16 -4.76
N ARG A 341 26.08 -8.95 -3.76
CA ARG A 341 25.01 -9.97 -3.93
C ARG A 341 23.60 -9.36 -3.95
N ILE A 342 23.36 -8.43 -3.03
CA ILE A 342 22.17 -7.57 -3.02
C ILE A 342 22.59 -6.18 -3.46
N PHE A 343 22.45 -5.91 -4.75
CA PHE A 343 22.90 -4.66 -5.34
C PHE A 343 22.17 -4.36 -6.65
N ASN A 344 22.06 -3.08 -6.99
CA ASN A 344 21.73 -2.55 -8.30
C ASN A 344 22.23 -1.10 -8.38
N THR A 345 22.14 -0.47 -9.55
CA THR A 345 22.72 0.84 -9.85
C THR A 345 22.28 1.97 -8.90
N TRP A 346 21.03 1.96 -8.43
CA TRP A 346 20.44 3.09 -7.72
C TRP A 346 20.13 2.83 -6.25
N MET A 347 19.79 1.59 -5.87
CA MET A 347 19.43 1.22 -4.49
C MET A 347 18.42 2.19 -3.86
N GLY A 348 17.44 2.64 -4.65
CA GLY A 348 16.48 3.68 -4.28
C GLY A 348 16.85 5.06 -4.86
N ASP A 349 16.36 6.12 -4.23
CA ASP A 349 16.62 7.50 -4.67
C ASP A 349 16.69 8.42 -3.43
N PRO A 350 17.84 9.07 -3.15
CA PRO A 350 17.96 9.97 -2.00
C PRO A 350 16.94 11.11 -1.98
N SER A 351 16.43 11.55 -3.13
CA SER A 351 15.37 12.57 -3.19
C SER A 351 14.07 12.04 -2.58
N LYS A 352 13.76 10.76 -2.75
CA LYS A 352 12.58 10.11 -2.16
C LYS A 352 12.73 9.93 -0.66
N ASN A 353 13.95 9.68 -0.17
CA ASN A 353 14.22 9.63 1.26
C ASN A 353 14.03 11.00 1.93
N LEU A 354 14.36 12.09 1.25
CA LEU A 354 14.11 13.45 1.74
C LEU A 354 12.60 13.72 1.85
N PHE A 355 11.82 13.38 0.82
CA PHE A 355 10.36 13.47 0.87
C PHE A 355 9.77 12.59 1.97
N LEU A 356 10.20 11.34 2.08
CA LEU A 356 9.76 10.42 3.12
C LEU A 356 10.04 10.99 4.52
N SER A 357 11.21 11.58 4.75
CA SER A 357 11.53 12.17 6.05
C SER A 357 10.53 13.25 6.44
N GLU A 358 10.13 14.12 5.50
CA GLU A 358 9.13 15.16 5.79
C GLU A 358 7.71 14.58 5.93
N VAL A 359 7.37 13.55 5.14
CA VAL A 359 6.12 12.79 5.31
C VAL A 359 6.02 12.22 6.73
N LEU A 360 7.08 11.59 7.24
CA LEU A 360 7.10 11.05 8.60
C LEU A 360 6.98 12.15 9.67
N ASN A 361 7.61 13.30 9.44
CA ASN A 361 7.46 14.46 10.32
C ASN A 361 6.01 14.94 10.38
N VAL A 362 5.35 15.05 9.23
CA VAL A 362 3.92 15.43 9.13
C VAL A 362 3.05 14.41 9.85
N ILE A 363 3.23 13.10 9.58
CA ILE A 363 2.48 12.02 10.24
C ILE A 363 2.54 12.15 11.76
N ARG A 364 3.73 12.42 12.32
CA ARG A 364 3.93 12.57 13.77
C ARG A 364 3.36 13.90 14.29
N ARG A 365 3.66 15.02 13.62
CA ARG A 365 3.28 16.37 14.07
C ARG A 365 1.77 16.57 14.07
N GLU A 366 1.07 15.95 13.13
CA GLU A 366 -0.37 16.12 12.93
C GLU A 366 -1.19 14.91 13.41
N SER A 367 -0.55 13.98 14.15
CA SER A 367 -1.17 12.76 14.71
C SER A 367 -1.99 11.96 13.69
N LEU A 368 -1.49 11.83 12.46
CA LEU A 368 -2.30 11.30 11.35
C LEU A 368 -2.75 9.84 11.53
N LEU A 369 -2.08 9.05 12.36
CA LEU A 369 -2.50 7.67 12.68
C LEU A 369 -3.78 7.64 13.54
N GLU A 370 -3.92 8.60 14.45
CA GLU A 370 -5.14 8.79 15.25
C GLU A 370 -6.29 9.27 14.36
N GLU A 371 -6.00 10.19 13.43
CA GLU A 371 -6.95 10.64 12.41
C GLU A 371 -7.46 9.47 11.57
N VAL A 372 -6.57 8.62 11.06
CA VAL A 372 -6.94 7.41 10.28
C VAL A 372 -7.82 6.46 11.10
N THR A 373 -7.54 6.31 12.39
CA THR A 373 -8.36 5.48 13.28
C THR A 373 -9.78 6.05 13.42
N ARG A 374 -9.89 7.37 13.60
CA ARG A 374 -11.17 8.07 13.72
C ARG A 374 -11.97 8.05 12.41
N SER A 375 -11.38 8.53 11.31
CA SER A 375 -12.04 8.60 10.00
C SER A 375 -12.32 7.19 9.44
N GLY A 376 -11.45 6.23 9.72
CA GLY A 376 -11.64 4.82 9.40
C GLY A 376 -12.86 4.19 10.08
N LYS A 377 -13.05 4.48 11.39
CA LYS A 377 -14.25 4.04 12.12
C LYS A 377 -15.53 4.65 11.52
N ALA A 378 -15.52 5.94 11.20
CA ALA A 378 -16.66 6.59 10.54
C ALA A 378 -16.95 5.96 9.16
N LEU A 379 -15.91 5.68 8.37
CA LEU A 379 -16.04 5.03 7.07
C LEU A 379 -16.66 3.64 7.20
N LEU A 380 -16.11 2.80 8.06
CA LEU A 380 -16.57 1.41 8.22
C LEU A 380 -18.01 1.35 8.74
N ASN A 381 -18.37 2.21 9.71
CA ASN A 381 -19.75 2.30 10.20
C ASN A 381 -20.73 2.74 9.09
N GLY A 382 -20.33 3.72 8.26
CA GLY A 382 -21.14 4.14 7.11
C GLY A 382 -21.31 3.04 6.07
N LEU A 383 -20.27 2.21 5.85
CA LEU A 383 -20.37 1.04 4.97
C LEU A 383 -21.32 -0.02 5.52
N TYR A 384 -21.31 -0.28 6.84
CA TYR A 384 -22.28 -1.19 7.46
C TYR A 384 -23.72 -0.69 7.35
N ASP A 385 -23.94 0.61 7.55
CA ASP A 385 -25.25 1.24 7.36
C ASP A 385 -25.73 1.09 5.90
N LEU A 386 -24.87 1.40 4.92
CA LEU A 386 -25.19 1.21 3.50
C LEU A 386 -25.47 -0.26 3.17
N GLN A 387 -24.68 -1.20 3.70
CA GLN A 387 -24.91 -2.62 3.51
C GLN A 387 -26.29 -3.05 4.03
N THR A 388 -26.69 -2.54 5.20
CA THR A 388 -28.00 -2.82 5.80
C THR A 388 -29.13 -2.27 4.92
N ARG A 389 -28.94 -1.11 4.30
CA ARG A 389 -29.93 -0.46 3.43
C ARG A 389 -30.03 -1.05 2.03
N TYR A 390 -28.94 -1.59 1.50
CA TYR A 390 -28.85 -2.16 0.14
C TYR A 390 -28.29 -3.60 0.15
N PRO A 391 -28.91 -4.55 0.88
CA PRO A 391 -28.36 -5.90 1.08
C PRO A 391 -28.33 -6.76 -0.19
N SER A 392 -29.14 -6.43 -1.21
CA SER A 392 -29.10 -7.10 -2.52
C SER A 392 -27.89 -6.69 -3.37
N ILE A 393 -27.29 -5.53 -3.09
CA ILE A 393 -26.17 -4.97 -3.87
C ILE A 393 -24.87 -5.13 -3.09
N LEU A 394 -24.90 -4.91 -1.78
CA LEU A 394 -23.73 -4.78 -0.92
C LEU A 394 -23.63 -5.94 0.07
N SER A 395 -22.41 -6.45 0.27
CA SER A 395 -22.12 -7.46 1.29
C SER A 395 -20.67 -7.35 1.80
N ARG A 396 -20.38 -7.99 2.93
CA ARG A 396 -19.02 -8.16 3.49
C ARG A 396 -18.22 -6.86 3.63
N ALA A 397 -18.87 -5.79 4.08
CA ALA A 397 -18.16 -4.59 4.54
C ALA A 397 -17.11 -4.98 5.59
N ARG A 398 -15.88 -4.52 5.41
CA ARG A 398 -14.73 -4.91 6.23
C ARG A 398 -13.63 -3.86 6.15
N GLY A 399 -12.78 -3.78 7.17
CA GLY A 399 -11.62 -2.91 7.13
C GLY A 399 -10.96 -2.70 8.48
N GLN A 400 -9.80 -2.04 8.44
CA GLN A 400 -9.06 -1.60 9.62
C GLN A 400 -8.45 -0.23 9.31
N GLY A 401 -8.67 0.75 10.20
CA GLY A 401 -8.41 2.16 9.86
C GLY A 401 -9.19 2.57 8.61
N THR A 402 -8.57 3.33 7.71
CA THR A 402 -9.18 3.70 6.42
C THR A 402 -8.99 2.64 5.34
N PHE A 403 -8.30 1.53 5.64
CA PHE A 403 -8.10 0.41 4.74
C PHE A 403 -9.35 -0.49 4.68
N CYS A 404 -10.41 0.03 4.08
CA CYS A 404 -11.71 -0.63 4.00
C CYS A 404 -11.98 -1.26 2.62
N ALA A 405 -12.96 -2.15 2.56
CA ALA A 405 -13.54 -2.70 1.34
C ALA A 405 -15.00 -3.16 1.56
N ILE A 406 -15.75 -3.28 0.47
CA ILE A 406 -17.10 -3.84 0.43
C ILE A 406 -17.28 -4.64 -0.86
N ASP A 407 -17.97 -5.77 -0.78
CA ASP A 407 -18.26 -6.61 -1.94
C ASP A 407 -19.57 -6.16 -2.60
N ILE A 408 -19.57 -6.14 -3.93
CA ILE A 408 -20.75 -5.89 -4.76
C ILE A 408 -21.29 -7.24 -5.26
N CYS A 409 -22.58 -7.31 -5.59
CA CYS A 409 -23.25 -8.52 -6.09
C CYS A 409 -22.50 -9.18 -7.28
N ASP A 410 -22.00 -8.36 -8.22
CA ASP A 410 -21.29 -8.80 -9.42
C ASP A 410 -20.29 -7.72 -9.93
N ASP A 411 -19.47 -8.09 -10.91
CA ASP A 411 -18.41 -7.24 -11.45
C ASP A 411 -18.94 -6.12 -12.38
N ALA A 412 -19.99 -6.38 -13.16
CA ALA A 412 -20.63 -5.39 -14.02
C ALA A 412 -21.25 -4.24 -13.20
N THR A 413 -21.98 -4.59 -12.14
CA THR A 413 -22.55 -3.66 -11.16
C THR A 413 -21.43 -2.90 -10.45
N ARG A 414 -20.36 -3.59 -10.01
CA ARG A 414 -19.18 -2.93 -9.43
C ARG A 414 -18.61 -1.88 -10.37
N ASN A 415 -18.38 -2.23 -11.63
CA ASN A 415 -17.82 -1.31 -12.63
C ASN A 415 -18.75 -0.11 -12.87
N SER A 416 -20.07 -0.35 -12.98
CA SER A 416 -21.07 0.71 -13.13
C SER A 416 -21.07 1.68 -11.94
N LEU A 417 -21.03 1.17 -10.71
CA LEU A 417 -20.98 1.99 -9.49
C LEU A 417 -19.71 2.84 -9.43
N LEU A 418 -18.54 2.30 -9.82
CA LEU A 418 -17.29 3.07 -9.88
C LEU A 418 -17.39 4.24 -10.87
N LEU A 419 -17.96 4.01 -12.05
CA LEU A 419 -18.14 5.05 -13.08
C LEU A 419 -19.12 6.13 -12.62
N LYS A 420 -20.29 5.74 -12.09
CA LYS A 420 -21.29 6.69 -11.57
C LYS A 420 -20.77 7.50 -10.38
N ALA A 421 -20.00 6.89 -9.47
CA ALA A 421 -19.38 7.61 -8.37
C ALA A 421 -18.34 8.63 -8.86
N ARG A 422 -17.54 8.24 -9.87
CA ARG A 422 -16.56 9.13 -10.52
C ARG A 422 -17.23 10.33 -11.17
N ASP A 423 -18.31 10.12 -11.92
CA ASP A 423 -19.05 11.18 -12.60
C ASP A 423 -19.78 12.11 -11.60
N LYS A 424 -20.02 11.64 -10.36
CA LYS A 424 -20.48 12.47 -9.23
C LYS A 424 -19.32 13.03 -8.37
N GLY A 425 -18.07 12.88 -8.81
CA GLY A 425 -16.91 13.50 -8.19
C GLY A 425 -16.22 12.71 -7.09
N VAL A 426 -16.39 11.38 -7.02
CA VAL A 426 -15.68 10.51 -6.08
C VAL A 426 -14.94 9.39 -6.81
N LEU A 427 -13.61 9.37 -6.69
CA LEU A 427 -12.76 8.36 -7.30
C LEU A 427 -12.55 7.18 -6.34
N LEU A 428 -12.95 5.99 -6.79
CA LEU A 428 -12.89 4.74 -6.04
C LEU A 428 -12.07 3.70 -6.81
N GLY A 429 -11.53 2.70 -6.09
CA GLY A 429 -10.76 1.61 -6.69
C GLY A 429 -11.51 0.27 -6.62
N GLY A 430 -11.45 -0.52 -7.68
CA GLY A 430 -11.86 -1.94 -7.65
C GLY A 430 -10.73 -2.85 -7.12
N CYS A 431 -11.10 -3.98 -6.51
CA CYS A 431 -10.20 -5.12 -6.29
C CYS A 431 -10.94 -6.46 -6.35
N GLY A 432 -10.17 -7.55 -6.46
CA GLY A 432 -10.72 -8.88 -6.75
C GLY A 432 -11.60 -8.83 -8.00
N ASP A 433 -12.62 -9.68 -7.98
CA ASP A 433 -13.60 -9.77 -9.06
C ASP A 433 -14.65 -8.67 -8.91
N ARG A 434 -15.24 -8.53 -7.71
CA ARG A 434 -16.44 -7.70 -7.47
C ARG A 434 -16.37 -6.77 -6.25
N SER A 435 -15.19 -6.46 -5.71
CA SER A 435 -15.09 -5.57 -4.54
C SER A 435 -14.75 -4.13 -4.93
N ILE A 436 -15.22 -3.18 -4.12
CA ILE A 436 -14.74 -1.80 -4.07
C ILE A 436 -13.85 -1.64 -2.83
N ARG A 437 -12.71 -0.97 -2.99
CA ARG A 437 -11.73 -0.72 -1.92
C ARG A 437 -11.48 0.77 -1.73
N PHE A 438 -11.20 1.14 -0.49
CA PHE A 438 -10.95 2.51 -0.05
C PHE A 438 -9.49 2.64 0.39
N ARG A 439 -8.74 3.49 -0.29
CA ARG A 439 -7.32 3.76 -0.04
C ARG A 439 -7.09 5.27 -0.02
N PRO A 440 -7.68 6.02 0.91
CA PRO A 440 -7.44 7.45 1.00
C PRO A 440 -6.01 7.77 1.47
N ALA A 441 -5.65 9.06 1.40
CA ALA A 441 -4.45 9.59 2.02
C ALA A 441 -4.64 9.68 3.54
N LEU A 442 -3.56 9.83 4.29
CA LEU A 442 -3.61 9.93 5.76
C LEU A 442 -4.24 11.24 6.26
N VAL A 443 -4.33 12.25 5.39
CA VAL A 443 -5.02 13.53 5.65
C VAL A 443 -6.53 13.44 5.41
N PHE A 444 -7.06 12.24 5.13
CA PHE A 444 -8.49 12.00 4.96
C PHE A 444 -9.21 11.98 6.31
N LYS A 445 -10.31 12.73 6.35
CA LYS A 445 -11.00 13.15 7.57
C LYS A 445 -12.47 12.74 7.53
N GLU A 446 -13.12 12.79 8.68
CA GLU A 446 -14.53 12.40 8.83
C GLU A 446 -15.48 13.18 7.89
N TYR A 447 -15.26 14.47 7.63
CA TYR A 447 -16.11 15.19 6.66
C TYR A 447 -15.97 14.65 5.22
N HIS A 448 -14.79 14.15 4.83
CA HIS A 448 -14.60 13.49 3.54
C HIS A 448 -15.36 12.17 3.47
N VAL A 449 -15.41 11.43 4.59
CA VAL A 449 -16.24 10.22 4.71
C VAL A 449 -17.70 10.57 4.42
N HIS A 450 -18.23 11.64 5.00
CA HIS A 450 -19.62 12.04 4.78
C HIS A 450 -19.89 12.49 3.35
N ILE A 451 -18.97 13.20 2.70
CA ILE A 451 -19.07 13.53 1.27
C ILE A 451 -19.18 12.25 0.45
N PHE A 452 -18.29 11.28 0.69
CA PHE A 452 -18.33 9.98 0.04
C PHE A 452 -19.65 9.24 0.27
N LEU A 453 -20.06 9.07 1.53
CA LEU A 453 -21.25 8.29 1.89
C LEU A 453 -22.52 8.89 1.28
N ASN A 454 -22.63 10.23 1.24
CA ASN A 454 -23.75 10.91 0.59
C ASN A 454 -23.77 10.62 -0.92
N VAL A 455 -22.64 10.82 -1.62
CA VAL A 455 -22.54 10.54 -3.06
C VAL A 455 -22.82 9.07 -3.37
N PHE A 456 -22.22 8.16 -2.60
CA PHE A 456 -22.32 6.73 -2.85
C PHE A 456 -23.73 6.21 -2.55
N ASN A 457 -24.40 6.73 -1.51
CA ASN A 457 -25.82 6.46 -1.26
C ASN A 457 -26.69 6.88 -2.45
N ASP A 458 -26.47 8.07 -3.00
CA ASP A 458 -27.25 8.58 -4.13
C ASP A 458 -27.01 7.79 -5.42
N VAL A 459 -25.82 7.19 -5.57
CA VAL A 459 -25.53 6.26 -6.68
C VAL A 459 -26.24 4.93 -6.48
N LEU A 460 -26.20 4.37 -5.26
CA LEU A 460 -26.87 3.11 -4.93
C LEU A 460 -28.39 3.21 -5.06
N ALA A 461 -28.99 4.33 -4.67
CA ALA A 461 -30.41 4.57 -4.81
C ALA A 461 -30.90 4.55 -6.27
N GLN A 462 -30.03 4.85 -7.24
CA GLN A 462 -30.35 4.79 -8.68
C GLN A 462 -30.20 3.38 -9.27
N HIS A 463 -29.68 2.45 -8.48
CA HIS A 463 -29.46 1.04 -8.83
C HIS A 463 -30.46 0.10 -8.15
N LYS A 464 -31.32 0.65 -7.28
CA LYS A 464 -32.47 -0.03 -6.68
C LYS A 464 -33.65 0.04 -7.62
#